data_AF-A0A7Y2E6H3-F1
#
_entry.id   AF-A0A7Y2E6H3-F1
#
_cell.length_a   1.000
_cell.length_b   1.000
_cell.length_c   1.000
_cell.angle_alpha   90.00
_cell.angle_beta   90.00
_cell.angle_gamma   90.00
#
_symmetry.space_group_name_H-M   'P 1'
#
loop_
_entity.id
_entity.type
_entity.pdbx_description
1 polymer ?
#
loop_
_entity_poly.entity_id
_entity_poly.type
_entity_poly.pdbx_seq_one_letter_code
_entity_poly.pdbx_strand_id
1 'polypeptide(L)'
;MISKVSFCSLLLVSLFAVATSPAYAQPVNVGLGSYSTTLPPGEVGPQNSSGQNISPKVSGSFSLPVQSNDFWSSLIYPFYSNPHSNVLYAHPLMVKAINTGLQIGHTPTHVFAANDYLFPWSLQLTVGVVGLSTSQTETHGYGDWTATALWDGGSTNMEATFGHGLPYVFFEITGGDALVTPEGAFTTWYNQNGTLGLTIQGRHYGIFAPTGSVWTGSGPLQSTLNGSNYLSIALLPDNQTATIDLFRKHAYAFVTDSTVDWVYDEANAMVQT
;
A
#
# COMPACT_ATOMS: atom_id res chain seq x y z
N MET A 1 83.36 25.22 -45.50
CA MET A 1 82.50 26.26 -44.91
C MET A 1 81.30 26.41 -45.84
N ILE A 2 80.03 26.22 -45.50
CA ILE A 2 79.27 26.12 -44.25
C ILE A 2 78.05 25.21 -44.51
N SER A 3 77.64 24.53 -43.44
CA SER A 3 76.55 23.56 -43.27
C SER A 3 75.15 24.05 -43.70
N LYS A 4 74.34 23.14 -44.25
CA LYS A 4 72.87 23.27 -44.37
C LYS A 4 72.22 22.70 -43.10
N VAL A 5 71.48 23.51 -42.36
CA VAL A 5 70.61 23.07 -41.26
C VAL A 5 69.15 23.31 -41.68
N SER A 6 68.38 22.23 -41.70
CA SER A 6 66.93 22.23 -41.91
C SER A 6 66.23 22.57 -40.58
N PHE A 7 65.34 23.55 -40.56
CA PHE A 7 64.55 23.90 -39.39
C PHE A 7 63.11 23.39 -39.58
N CYS A 8 62.73 22.45 -38.73
CA CYS A 8 61.40 21.86 -38.65
C CYS A 8 60.58 22.69 -37.66
N SER A 9 59.52 23.38 -38.11
CA SER A 9 58.65 24.16 -37.22
C SER A 9 57.51 23.29 -36.67
N LEU A 10 57.51 23.12 -35.35
CA LEU A 10 56.51 22.44 -34.53
C LEU A 10 55.14 23.12 -34.63
N LEU A 11 54.08 22.33 -34.86
CA LEU A 11 52.68 22.75 -34.74
C LEU A 11 52.26 22.56 -33.27
N LEU A 12 51.99 23.66 -32.54
CA LEU A 12 51.42 23.60 -31.18
C LEU A 12 49.90 23.44 -31.26
N VAL A 13 49.39 22.25 -30.91
CA VAL A 13 47.95 22.02 -30.70
C VAL A 13 47.65 22.33 -29.23
N SER A 14 46.96 23.44 -28.98
CA SER A 14 46.47 23.80 -27.65
C SER A 14 45.23 22.96 -27.30
N LEU A 15 45.43 22.00 -26.39
CA LEU A 15 44.36 21.19 -25.82
C LEU A 15 43.58 22.03 -24.80
N PHE A 16 42.42 22.58 -25.18
CA PHE A 16 41.49 23.20 -24.23
C PHE A 16 40.85 22.09 -23.37
N ALA A 17 41.37 21.90 -22.16
CA ALA A 17 40.70 21.10 -21.14
C ALA A 17 39.45 21.87 -20.68
N VAL A 18 38.27 21.45 -21.13
CA VAL A 18 37.00 21.91 -20.57
C VAL A 18 36.91 21.33 -19.16
N ALA A 19 37.26 22.13 -18.16
CA ALA A 19 37.01 21.80 -16.76
C ALA A 19 35.49 21.83 -16.52
N THR A 20 34.85 20.67 -16.55
CA THR A 20 33.47 20.51 -16.09
C THR A 20 33.47 20.65 -14.57
N SER A 21 33.19 21.86 -14.06
CA SER A 21 32.89 22.03 -12.64
C SER A 21 31.62 21.23 -12.31
N PRO A 22 31.58 20.47 -11.19
CA PRO A 22 30.36 19.81 -10.77
C PRO A 22 29.27 20.87 -10.55
N ALA A 23 28.16 20.74 -11.27
CA ALA A 23 26.98 21.56 -11.06
C ALA A 23 26.30 21.09 -9.78
N TYR A 24 26.60 21.72 -8.65
CA TYR A 24 25.80 21.56 -7.45
C TYR A 24 24.48 22.30 -7.66
N ALA A 25 23.35 21.60 -7.47
CA ALA A 25 22.06 22.26 -7.37
C ALA A 25 22.16 23.32 -6.27
N GLN A 26 21.70 24.54 -6.58
CA GLN A 26 21.80 25.65 -5.64
C GLN A 26 21.06 25.31 -4.34
N PRO A 27 21.64 25.63 -3.16
CA PRO A 27 20.94 25.44 -1.90
C PRO A 27 19.63 26.24 -1.91
N VAL A 28 18.59 25.71 -1.27
CA VAL A 28 17.32 26.40 -1.13
C VAL A 28 17.41 27.30 0.10
N ASN A 29 17.41 28.61 -0.12
CA ASN A 29 17.48 29.61 0.95
C ASN A 29 16.14 29.74 1.69
N VAL A 30 16.20 29.78 3.02
CA VAL A 30 15.07 29.99 3.91
C VAL A 30 15.48 31.00 4.98
N GLY A 31 15.05 32.26 4.83
CA GLY A 31 15.51 33.36 5.68
C GLY A 31 17.03 33.56 5.57
N LEU A 32 17.72 33.54 6.71
CA LEU A 32 19.19 33.61 6.78
C LEU A 32 19.88 32.25 6.64
N GLY A 33 19.11 31.16 6.57
CA GLY A 33 19.62 29.79 6.43
C GLY A 33 19.36 29.21 5.04
N SER A 34 19.75 27.95 4.85
CA SER A 34 19.49 27.21 3.62
C SER A 34 19.53 25.69 3.85
N TYR A 35 18.93 24.91 2.96
CA TYR A 35 19.11 23.45 2.92
C TYR A 35 19.57 22.97 1.54
N SER A 36 20.25 21.82 1.51
CA SER A 36 20.71 21.19 0.26
C SER A 36 19.63 20.28 -0.32
N THR A 37 19.49 20.29 -1.65
CA THR A 37 18.70 19.30 -2.41
C THR A 37 19.57 18.19 -2.99
N THR A 38 20.89 18.26 -2.76
CA THR A 38 21.85 17.23 -3.14
C THR A 38 22.38 16.55 -1.88
N LEU A 39 22.40 15.22 -1.90
CA LEU A 39 23.00 14.43 -0.82
C LEU A 39 24.49 14.79 -0.70
N PRO A 40 24.97 15.26 0.47
CA PRO A 40 26.37 15.60 0.64
C PRO A 40 27.29 14.38 0.39
N PRO A 41 28.52 14.59 -0.15
CA PRO A 41 29.45 13.50 -0.37
C PRO A 41 29.74 12.70 0.91
N GLY A 42 29.59 11.37 0.83
CA GLY A 42 29.83 10.45 1.96
C GLY A 42 28.57 10.13 2.79
N GLU A 43 27.47 10.85 2.59
CA GLU A 43 26.21 10.58 3.26
C GLU A 43 25.42 9.46 2.57
N VAL A 44 24.54 8.81 3.33
CA VAL A 44 23.65 7.75 2.84
C VAL A 44 22.19 8.18 2.95
N GLY A 45 21.40 7.80 1.94
CA GLY A 45 19.95 7.98 1.96
C GLY A 45 19.24 6.90 2.79
N PRO A 46 17.92 6.80 2.67
CA PRO A 46 17.15 5.71 3.29
C PRO A 46 17.68 4.33 2.88
N GLN A 47 17.83 3.44 3.87
CA GLN A 47 18.33 2.08 3.67
C GLN A 47 17.38 1.04 4.25
N ASN A 48 17.41 -0.18 3.70
CA ASN A 48 16.78 -1.35 4.30
C ASN A 48 17.61 -1.87 5.50
N SER A 49 17.11 -2.91 6.16
CA SER A 49 17.77 -3.57 7.30
C SER A 49 19.13 -4.19 6.96
N SER A 50 19.48 -4.29 5.66
CA SER A 50 20.75 -4.82 5.16
C SER A 50 21.71 -3.72 4.70
N GLY A 51 21.37 -2.43 4.91
CA GLY A 51 22.22 -1.30 4.51
C GLY A 51 22.17 -0.99 3.01
N GLN A 52 21.23 -1.55 2.25
CA GLN A 52 21.05 -1.23 0.84
C GLN A 52 20.16 0.00 0.72
N ASN A 53 20.55 0.96 -0.12
CA ASN A 53 19.71 2.13 -0.40
C ASN A 53 18.37 1.69 -0.99
N ILE A 54 17.29 2.27 -0.48
CA ILE A 54 15.93 2.00 -0.94
C ILE A 54 15.26 3.28 -1.43
N SER A 55 14.25 3.10 -2.26
CA SER A 55 13.33 4.16 -2.67
C SER A 55 11.91 3.76 -2.29
N PRO A 56 11.01 4.75 -2.06
CA PRO A 56 9.59 4.50 -1.90
C PRO A 56 9.02 3.71 -3.07
N LYS A 57 8.20 2.69 -2.79
CA LYS A 57 7.40 1.95 -3.77
C LYS A 57 6.09 2.69 -3.97
N VAL A 58 6.09 3.64 -4.90
CA VAL A 58 4.93 4.46 -5.23
C VAL A 58 4.51 4.20 -6.67
N SER A 59 3.21 4.26 -6.93
CA SER A 59 2.69 4.06 -8.29
C SER A 59 3.08 5.19 -9.24
N GLY A 60 3.02 4.93 -10.55
CA GLY A 60 3.37 5.92 -11.57
C GLY A 60 2.52 7.21 -11.56
N SER A 61 1.30 7.16 -10.99
CA SER A 61 0.41 8.30 -10.83
C SER A 61 0.44 8.92 -9.42
N PHE A 62 1.30 8.42 -8.52
CA PHE A 62 1.41 8.93 -7.16
C PHE A 62 1.90 10.39 -7.18
N SER A 63 1.13 11.28 -6.54
CA SER A 63 1.37 12.73 -6.57
C SER A 63 1.36 13.39 -5.17
N LEU A 64 1.36 12.57 -4.12
CA LEU A 64 1.41 13.02 -2.73
C LEU A 64 2.87 13.12 -2.25
N PRO A 65 3.15 13.86 -1.16
CA PRO A 65 4.40 13.72 -0.44
C PRO A 65 4.66 12.26 -0.07
N VAL A 66 5.91 11.83 -0.14
CA VAL A 66 6.28 10.50 0.34
C VAL A 66 6.17 10.50 1.87
N GLN A 67 5.26 9.68 2.40
CA GLN A 67 5.01 9.57 3.83
C GLN A 67 5.88 8.51 4.50
N SER A 68 6.26 8.77 5.76
CA SER A 68 6.95 7.82 6.64
C SER A 68 6.29 7.74 8.01
N ASN A 69 6.76 6.83 8.87
CA ASN A 69 6.35 6.73 10.28
C ASN A 69 4.85 6.45 10.52
N ASP A 70 4.20 5.79 9.58
CA ASP A 70 2.79 5.42 9.64
C ASP A 70 2.58 3.89 9.78
N PHE A 71 1.38 3.46 10.17
CA PHE A 71 1.02 2.05 10.37
C PHE A 71 1.18 1.21 9.09
N TRP A 72 1.12 1.87 7.93
CA TRP A 72 1.26 1.29 6.61
C TRP A 72 2.67 1.47 6.01
N SER A 73 3.66 1.95 6.76
CA SER A 73 5.01 2.27 6.24
C SER A 73 5.71 1.12 5.50
N SER A 74 5.41 -0.14 5.84
CA SER A 74 6.01 -1.29 5.14
C SER A 74 5.43 -1.54 3.74
N LEU A 75 4.29 -0.90 3.41
CA LEU A 75 3.74 -0.87 2.05
C LEU A 75 4.61 -0.01 1.14
N ILE A 76 5.02 1.19 1.60
CA ILE A 76 5.82 2.13 0.81
C ILE A 76 7.33 1.86 0.90
N TYR A 77 7.83 1.39 2.06
CA TYR A 77 9.25 1.08 2.25
C TYR A 77 9.52 -0.42 2.46
N PRO A 78 10.34 -1.05 1.60
CA PRO A 78 10.72 -2.46 1.76
C PRO A 78 11.85 -2.62 2.80
N PHE A 79 11.65 -2.20 4.05
CA PHE A 79 12.70 -2.19 5.09
C PHE A 79 13.32 -3.57 5.33
N TYR A 80 12.53 -4.65 5.26
CA TYR A 80 13.03 -6.03 5.34
C TYR A 80 13.12 -6.71 3.96
N SER A 81 13.36 -5.93 2.90
CA SER A 81 13.43 -6.39 1.51
C SER A 81 12.19 -7.12 1.00
N ASN A 82 11.04 -6.90 1.65
CA ASN A 82 9.75 -7.42 1.20
C ASN A 82 9.14 -6.46 0.16
N PRO A 83 8.97 -6.89 -1.10
CA PRO A 83 8.47 -6.01 -2.16
C PRO A 83 6.96 -5.72 -2.06
N HIS A 84 6.24 -6.36 -1.15
CA HIS A 84 4.81 -6.14 -0.91
C HIS A 84 4.58 -5.38 0.41
N SER A 85 4.20 -6.05 1.49
CA SER A 85 4.19 -5.44 2.82
C SER A 85 4.44 -6.47 3.91
N ASN A 86 4.84 -5.99 5.09
CA ASN A 86 4.63 -6.76 6.32
C ASN A 86 3.16 -6.67 6.74
N VAL A 87 2.82 -7.28 7.88
CA VAL A 87 1.46 -7.15 8.44
C VAL A 87 1.22 -5.68 8.81
N LEU A 88 0.17 -5.11 8.26
CA LEU A 88 -0.32 -3.77 8.52
C LEU A 88 -1.51 -3.87 9.47
N TYR A 89 -1.38 -3.30 10.67
CA TYR A 89 -2.42 -3.38 11.71
C TYR A 89 -3.44 -2.24 11.53
N ALA A 90 -4.28 -2.37 10.49
CA ALA A 90 -5.32 -1.43 10.10
C ALA A 90 -6.62 -1.60 10.94
N HIS A 91 -6.50 -1.63 12.27
CA HIS A 91 -7.56 -2.12 13.16
C HIS A 91 -8.97 -1.59 12.82
N PRO A 92 -10.01 -2.45 12.90
CA PRO A 92 -10.00 -3.78 13.50
C PRO A 92 -9.38 -4.88 12.62
N LEU A 93 -9.15 -4.59 11.33
CA LEU A 93 -8.54 -5.53 10.42
C LEU A 93 -7.00 -5.49 10.54
N MET A 94 -6.38 -6.61 10.23
CA MET A 94 -4.98 -6.65 9.84
C MET A 94 -4.93 -7.03 8.38
N VAL A 95 -4.02 -6.44 7.61
CA VAL A 95 -3.86 -6.74 6.19
C VAL A 95 -2.39 -6.97 5.84
N LYS A 96 -2.12 -7.78 4.82
CA LYS A 96 -0.76 -8.02 4.32
C LYS A 96 -0.76 -8.20 2.81
N ALA A 97 -0.03 -7.34 2.11
CA ALA A 97 0.13 -7.48 0.67
C ALA A 97 1.06 -8.64 0.33
N ILE A 98 0.68 -9.42 -0.68
CA ILE A 98 1.47 -10.49 -1.31
C ILE A 98 1.37 -10.38 -2.83
N ASN A 99 2.14 -11.19 -3.58
CA ASN A 99 2.18 -11.14 -5.04
C ASN A 99 0.83 -11.33 -5.74
N THR A 100 -0.07 -12.14 -5.15
CA THR A 100 -1.38 -12.49 -5.71
C THR A 100 -2.55 -11.69 -5.12
N GLY A 101 -2.29 -10.76 -4.20
CA GLY A 101 -3.32 -9.87 -3.67
C GLY A 101 -3.14 -9.48 -2.20
N LEU A 102 -4.25 -9.25 -1.51
CA LEU A 102 -4.28 -8.77 -0.13
C LEU A 102 -4.80 -9.86 0.81
N GLN A 103 -3.95 -10.28 1.73
CA GLN A 103 -4.33 -11.10 2.87
C GLN A 103 -5.05 -10.25 3.92
N ILE A 104 -6.13 -10.78 4.50
CA ILE A 104 -6.95 -10.11 5.50
C ILE A 104 -7.13 -11.05 6.70
N GLY A 105 -7.02 -10.47 7.90
CA GLY A 105 -7.16 -11.20 9.15
C GLY A 105 -7.67 -10.35 10.31
N HIS A 106 -8.08 -11.02 11.37
CA HIS A 106 -8.48 -10.44 12.65
C HIS A 106 -8.23 -11.42 13.79
N THR A 107 -7.60 -10.93 14.86
CA THR A 107 -7.33 -11.70 16.08
C THR A 107 -7.96 -10.96 17.25
N PRO A 108 -9.10 -11.46 17.78
CA PRO A 108 -9.81 -10.81 18.89
C PRO A 108 -9.26 -11.20 20.26
N THR A 109 -8.40 -12.22 20.32
CA THR A 109 -7.89 -12.80 21.56
C THR A 109 -6.39 -12.60 21.68
N HIS A 110 -5.95 -12.11 22.83
CA HIS A 110 -4.54 -11.99 23.12
C HIS A 110 -3.92 -13.35 23.47
N VAL A 111 -2.59 -13.41 23.39
CA VAL A 111 -1.77 -14.44 24.02
C VAL A 111 -0.75 -13.76 24.93
N PHE A 112 -0.36 -14.45 26.00
CA PHE A 112 0.79 -14.08 26.82
C PHE A 112 1.98 -14.92 26.41
N ALA A 113 3.03 -14.31 25.87
CA ALA A 113 4.24 -15.00 25.44
C ALA A 113 5.47 -14.19 25.83
N ALA A 114 6.43 -14.81 26.53
CA ALA A 114 7.68 -14.16 26.95
C ALA A 114 7.52 -12.82 27.70
N ASN A 115 6.46 -12.67 28.50
CA ASN A 115 6.04 -11.45 29.20
C ASN A 115 5.40 -10.36 28.30
N ASP A 116 5.13 -10.66 27.04
CA ASP A 116 4.41 -9.78 26.13
C ASP A 116 2.91 -10.12 26.07
N TYR A 117 2.10 -9.08 25.87
CA TYR A 117 0.66 -9.18 25.58
C TYR A 117 0.45 -8.95 24.08
N LEU A 118 0.11 -10.00 23.34
CA LEU A 118 0.17 -9.99 21.87
C LEU A 118 -1.16 -10.39 21.25
N PHE A 119 -1.53 -9.74 20.16
CA PHE A 119 -2.56 -10.21 19.23
C PHE A 119 -1.85 -10.72 17.97
N PRO A 120 -1.55 -12.01 17.86
CA PRO A 120 -0.77 -12.53 16.75
C PRO A 120 -1.54 -12.41 15.43
N TRP A 121 -0.81 -12.19 14.33
CA TRP A 121 -1.37 -12.28 12.98
C TRP A 121 -2.01 -13.65 12.74
N SER A 122 -3.22 -13.63 12.20
CA SER A 122 -3.98 -14.82 11.83
C SER A 122 -4.66 -14.54 10.50
N LEU A 123 -4.26 -15.26 9.44
CA LEU A 123 -4.87 -15.13 8.12
C LEU A 123 -6.26 -15.76 8.12
N GLN A 124 -7.27 -15.06 7.59
CA GLN A 124 -8.61 -15.62 7.36
C GLN A 124 -8.96 -15.70 5.88
N LEU A 125 -8.59 -14.73 5.05
CA LEU A 125 -8.85 -14.81 3.61
C LEU A 125 -7.84 -13.99 2.81
N THR A 126 -7.71 -14.32 1.52
CA THR A 126 -6.99 -13.50 0.55
C THR A 126 -7.95 -13.01 -0.52
N VAL A 127 -7.92 -11.71 -0.82
CA VAL A 127 -8.61 -11.13 -1.98
C VAL A 127 -7.59 -10.88 -3.08
N GLY A 128 -7.91 -11.31 -4.30
CA GLY A 128 -7.10 -11.10 -5.49
C GLY A 128 -7.96 -11.05 -6.74
N VAL A 129 -7.29 -11.17 -7.88
CA VAL A 129 -7.93 -11.24 -9.20
C VAL A 129 -7.39 -12.48 -9.91
N VAL A 130 -8.24 -13.20 -10.65
CA VAL A 130 -7.81 -14.37 -11.41
C VAL A 130 -6.70 -13.96 -12.39
N GLY A 131 -5.54 -14.60 -12.26
CA GLY A 131 -4.35 -14.32 -13.08
C GLY A 131 -3.41 -13.24 -12.51
N LEU A 132 -3.77 -12.58 -11.40
CA LEU A 132 -2.92 -11.58 -10.77
C LEU A 132 -1.66 -12.20 -10.16
N SER A 133 -0.50 -11.71 -10.58
CA SER A 133 0.79 -11.97 -9.93
C SER A 133 1.73 -10.81 -10.22
N THR A 134 2.15 -10.10 -9.18
CA THR A 134 3.01 -8.91 -9.28
C THR A 134 4.34 -9.15 -8.57
N SER A 135 5.42 -8.50 -9.01
CA SER A 135 6.72 -8.55 -8.35
C SER A 135 6.79 -7.63 -7.12
N GLN A 136 5.90 -6.65 -7.02
CA GLN A 136 5.80 -5.70 -5.93
C GLN A 136 4.38 -5.17 -5.78
N THR A 137 4.10 -4.61 -4.61
CA THR A 137 2.89 -3.80 -4.36
C THR A 137 3.32 -2.38 -4.08
N GLU A 138 2.65 -1.43 -4.71
CA GLU A 138 2.96 0.00 -4.65
C GLU A 138 1.95 0.75 -3.80
N THR A 139 2.36 1.87 -3.22
CA THR A 139 1.45 2.83 -2.59
C THR A 139 0.83 3.70 -3.69
N HIS A 140 -0.49 3.72 -3.78
CA HIS A 140 -1.23 4.50 -4.77
C HIS A 140 -1.71 5.83 -4.21
N GLY A 141 -2.15 5.84 -2.95
CA GLY A 141 -2.65 7.03 -2.27
C GLY A 141 -2.76 6.80 -0.76
N TYR A 142 -2.99 7.87 -0.02
CA TYR A 142 -3.28 7.84 1.40
C TYR A 142 -4.08 9.09 1.80
N GLY A 143 -4.79 8.99 2.91
CA GLY A 143 -5.28 10.12 3.70
C GLY A 143 -4.71 10.04 5.12
N ASP A 144 -5.22 10.82 6.05
CA ASP A 144 -4.68 10.91 7.41
C ASP A 144 -4.76 9.58 8.20
N TRP A 145 -5.70 8.69 7.87
CA TRP A 145 -5.81 7.37 8.51
C TRP A 145 -6.14 6.22 7.54
N THR A 146 -6.05 6.47 6.23
CA THR A 146 -6.29 5.48 5.17
C THR A 146 -5.10 5.35 4.22
N ALA A 147 -4.92 4.18 3.63
CA ALA A 147 -3.93 3.93 2.59
C ALA A 147 -4.54 3.08 1.47
N THR A 148 -4.07 3.30 0.24
CA THR A 148 -4.45 2.55 -0.96
C THR A 148 -3.23 1.86 -1.53
N ALA A 149 -3.29 0.53 -1.61
CA ALA A 149 -2.27 -0.32 -2.21
C ALA A 149 -2.64 -0.68 -3.66
N LEU A 150 -1.65 -0.72 -4.56
CA LEU A 150 -1.80 -1.08 -5.97
C LEU A 150 -0.96 -2.32 -6.32
N TRP A 151 -1.61 -3.27 -6.99
CA TRP A 151 -1.00 -4.37 -7.71
C TRP A 151 -1.18 -4.11 -9.21
N ASP A 152 -0.12 -3.64 -9.87
CA ASP A 152 -0.09 -3.48 -11.33
C ASP A 152 0.51 -4.73 -11.98
N GLY A 153 -0.36 -5.56 -12.56
CA GLY A 153 0.01 -6.75 -13.32
C GLY A 153 -0.01 -6.52 -14.83
N GLY A 154 -0.14 -5.26 -15.29
CA GLY A 154 -0.33 -4.89 -16.68
C GLY A 154 -1.75 -5.21 -17.17
N SER A 155 -2.01 -6.47 -17.51
CA SER A 155 -3.33 -6.88 -18.00
C SER A 155 -4.36 -7.11 -16.90
N THR A 156 -3.91 -7.29 -15.65
CA THR A 156 -4.76 -7.56 -14.50
C THR A 156 -4.28 -6.71 -13.34
N ASN A 157 -5.15 -5.86 -12.79
CA ASN A 157 -4.79 -4.89 -11.76
C ASN A 157 -5.77 -4.95 -10.59
N MET A 158 -5.28 -4.60 -9.41
CA MET A 158 -6.09 -4.47 -8.20
C MET A 158 -5.62 -3.28 -7.38
N GLU A 159 -6.57 -2.50 -6.89
CA GLU A 159 -6.39 -1.51 -5.83
C GLU A 159 -7.12 -1.97 -4.57
N ALA A 160 -6.55 -1.67 -3.39
CA ALA A 160 -7.18 -1.94 -2.12
C ALA A 160 -7.01 -0.78 -1.13
N THR A 161 -8.13 -0.19 -0.69
CA THR A 161 -8.16 0.89 0.31
C THR A 161 -8.59 0.38 1.67
N PHE A 162 -7.77 0.64 2.68
CA PHE A 162 -7.97 0.24 4.08
C PHE A 162 -7.48 1.34 5.02
N GLY A 163 -7.82 1.26 6.31
CA GLY A 163 -7.41 2.28 7.27
C GLY A 163 -7.75 1.95 8.72
N HIS A 164 -7.23 2.74 9.65
CA HIS A 164 -7.62 2.65 11.05
C HIS A 164 -9.09 3.03 11.25
N GLY A 165 -9.77 2.28 12.12
CA GLY A 165 -11.19 2.46 12.40
C GLY A 165 -12.12 1.97 11.29
N LEU A 166 -11.58 1.49 10.16
CA LEU A 166 -12.38 0.98 9.06
C LEU A 166 -12.57 -0.54 9.18
N PRO A 167 -13.80 -1.03 9.41
CA PRO A 167 -14.07 -2.47 9.37
C PRO A 167 -14.12 -3.01 7.94
N TYR A 168 -13.90 -2.17 6.92
CA TYR A 168 -13.92 -2.50 5.50
C TYR A 168 -12.54 -2.45 4.88
N VAL A 169 -12.35 -3.25 3.84
CA VAL A 169 -11.39 -3.01 2.76
C VAL A 169 -12.17 -2.89 1.46
N PHE A 170 -11.89 -1.84 0.71
CA PHE A 170 -12.52 -1.55 -0.57
C PHE A 170 -11.58 -1.92 -1.70
N PHE A 171 -12.08 -2.58 -2.74
CA PHE A 171 -11.28 -3.10 -3.83
C PHE A 171 -11.82 -2.63 -5.18
N GLU A 172 -10.91 -2.18 -6.03
CA GLU A 172 -11.16 -1.97 -7.46
C GLU A 172 -10.27 -2.93 -8.25
N ILE A 173 -10.83 -3.63 -9.24
CA ILE A 173 -10.15 -4.68 -9.99
C ILE A 173 -10.38 -4.53 -11.48
N THR A 174 -9.39 -4.87 -12.29
CA THR A 174 -9.53 -4.91 -13.75
C THR A 174 -8.85 -6.14 -14.33
N GLY A 175 -9.30 -6.57 -15.50
CA GLY A 175 -8.58 -7.57 -16.29
C GLY A 175 -8.74 -9.03 -15.84
N GLY A 176 -9.64 -9.30 -14.90
CA GLY A 176 -9.98 -10.65 -14.46
C GLY A 176 -11.10 -10.64 -13.42
N ASP A 177 -11.58 -11.83 -13.08
CA ASP A 177 -12.63 -12.01 -12.08
C ASP A 177 -12.09 -11.82 -10.66
N ALA A 178 -12.95 -11.32 -9.76
CA ALA A 178 -12.65 -11.25 -8.34
C ALA A 178 -12.42 -12.67 -7.79
N LEU A 179 -11.38 -12.82 -6.98
CA LEU A 179 -11.02 -14.09 -6.35
C LEU A 179 -10.93 -13.89 -4.83
N VAL A 180 -11.76 -14.59 -4.07
CA VAL A 180 -11.70 -14.63 -2.61
C VAL A 180 -11.32 -16.04 -2.17
N THR A 181 -10.19 -16.18 -1.51
CA THR A 181 -9.65 -17.46 -1.05
C THR A 181 -9.69 -17.52 0.47
N PRO A 182 -10.69 -18.20 1.08
CA PRO A 182 -10.70 -18.47 2.51
C PRO A 182 -9.50 -19.31 2.94
N GLU A 183 -8.96 -19.02 4.13
CA GLU A 183 -7.89 -19.79 4.75
C GLU A 183 -8.50 -20.97 5.52
N GLY A 184 -8.38 -22.16 4.92
CA GLY A 184 -8.90 -23.41 5.46
C GLY A 184 -10.43 -23.55 5.30
N ALA A 185 -11.04 -24.30 6.22
CA ALA A 185 -12.48 -24.55 6.18
C ALA A 185 -13.28 -23.27 6.52
N PHE A 186 -14.38 -23.07 5.81
CA PHE A 186 -15.28 -21.95 6.00
C PHE A 186 -16.75 -22.37 5.87
N THR A 187 -17.66 -21.53 6.34
CA THR A 187 -19.10 -21.70 6.14
C THR A 187 -19.69 -20.45 5.51
N THR A 188 -20.52 -20.63 4.49
CA THR A 188 -21.34 -19.55 3.90
C THR A 188 -22.69 -19.55 4.59
N TRP A 189 -22.94 -18.60 5.49
CA TRP A 189 -24.20 -18.47 6.24
C TRP A 189 -25.16 -17.44 5.61
N TYR A 190 -24.68 -16.65 4.66
CA TYR A 190 -25.50 -15.74 3.85
C TYR A 190 -25.02 -15.78 2.40
N ASN A 191 -25.96 -15.82 1.45
CA ASN A 191 -25.67 -15.74 0.01
C ASN A 191 -26.89 -15.17 -0.71
N GLN A 192 -26.96 -13.84 -0.83
CA GLN A 192 -28.06 -13.14 -1.48
C GLN A 192 -27.56 -11.89 -2.20
N ASN A 193 -28.11 -11.61 -3.39
CA ASN A 193 -27.88 -10.37 -4.14
C ASN A 193 -26.39 -10.00 -4.37
N GLY A 194 -25.52 -11.00 -4.59
CA GLY A 194 -24.09 -10.80 -4.75
C GLY A 194 -23.31 -10.60 -3.44
N THR A 195 -23.97 -10.66 -2.29
CA THR A 195 -23.32 -10.65 -0.98
C THR A 195 -23.16 -12.06 -0.42
N LEU A 196 -21.98 -12.33 0.11
CA LEU A 196 -21.71 -13.51 0.92
C LEU A 196 -21.46 -13.12 2.38
N GLY A 197 -21.99 -13.91 3.31
CA GLY A 197 -21.58 -13.92 4.70
C GLY A 197 -20.78 -15.20 4.95
N LEU A 198 -19.49 -15.06 5.27
CA LEU A 198 -18.60 -16.17 5.57
C LEU A 198 -18.26 -16.23 7.04
N THR A 199 -18.07 -17.44 7.56
CA THR A 199 -17.39 -17.69 8.84
C THR A 199 -16.11 -18.46 8.57
N ILE A 200 -14.96 -17.91 8.97
CA ILE A 200 -13.64 -18.51 8.76
C ILE A 200 -12.90 -18.50 10.09
N GLN A 201 -12.54 -19.68 10.59
CA GLN A 201 -11.85 -19.84 11.89
C GLN A 201 -12.56 -19.05 13.03
N GLY A 202 -13.90 -19.03 13.03
CA GLY A 202 -14.71 -18.32 14.01
C GLY A 202 -14.87 -16.80 13.81
N ARG A 203 -14.31 -16.21 12.75
CA ARG A 203 -14.50 -14.79 12.40
C ARG A 203 -15.53 -14.65 11.29
N HIS A 204 -16.34 -13.59 11.33
CA HIS A 204 -17.41 -13.35 10.37
C HIS A 204 -17.01 -12.26 9.38
N TYR A 205 -17.19 -12.53 8.09
CA TYR A 205 -16.89 -11.59 7.02
C TYR A 205 -18.09 -11.39 6.11
N GLY A 206 -18.35 -10.14 5.73
CA GLY A 206 -19.22 -9.78 4.63
C GLY A 206 -18.39 -9.56 3.38
N ILE A 207 -18.77 -10.20 2.28
CA ILE A 207 -18.21 -9.97 0.94
C ILE A 207 -19.32 -9.31 0.13
N PHE A 208 -19.10 -8.09 -0.35
CA PHE A 208 -20.13 -7.30 -1.01
C PHE A 208 -19.74 -7.01 -2.46
N ALA A 209 -20.34 -7.75 -3.38
CA ALA A 209 -20.26 -7.46 -4.80
C ALA A 209 -21.47 -6.64 -5.26
N PRO A 210 -21.39 -5.97 -6.43
CA PRO A 210 -22.51 -5.29 -7.06
C PRO A 210 -23.74 -6.18 -7.19
N THR A 211 -24.92 -5.55 -7.21
CA THR A 211 -26.19 -6.26 -7.45
C THR A 211 -26.16 -7.03 -8.77
N GLY A 212 -26.64 -8.27 -8.73
CA GLY A 212 -26.60 -9.20 -9.87
C GLY A 212 -25.34 -10.07 -9.95
N SER A 213 -24.32 -9.81 -9.10
CA SER A 213 -23.13 -10.65 -9.04
C SER A 213 -23.48 -12.05 -8.52
N VAL A 214 -22.78 -13.05 -9.07
CA VAL A 214 -22.86 -14.44 -8.64
C VAL A 214 -21.47 -14.88 -8.20
N TRP A 215 -21.42 -15.61 -7.09
CA TRP A 215 -20.20 -16.24 -6.60
C TRP A 215 -20.23 -17.73 -6.92
N THR A 216 -19.14 -18.24 -7.51
CA THR A 216 -18.96 -19.66 -7.84
C THR A 216 -17.72 -20.22 -7.14
N GLY A 217 -17.60 -21.54 -7.12
CA GLY A 217 -16.50 -22.25 -6.46
C GLY A 217 -16.83 -22.72 -5.04
N SER A 218 -15.99 -23.61 -4.52
CA SER A 218 -16.09 -24.16 -3.17
C SER A 218 -14.88 -23.78 -2.30
N GLY A 219 -14.17 -22.71 -2.69
CA GLY A 219 -12.87 -22.32 -2.15
C GLY A 219 -11.75 -22.68 -3.15
N PRO A 220 -11.15 -21.69 -3.86
CA PRO A 220 -11.48 -20.26 -3.83
C PRO A 220 -12.88 -19.94 -4.41
N LEU A 221 -13.38 -18.74 -4.10
CA LEU A 221 -14.66 -18.20 -4.58
C LEU A 221 -14.40 -17.15 -5.65
N GLN A 222 -15.12 -17.21 -6.76
CA GLN A 222 -14.90 -16.35 -7.91
C GLN A 222 -16.17 -15.59 -8.31
N SER A 223 -16.03 -14.34 -8.75
CA SER A 223 -17.14 -13.57 -9.31
C SER A 223 -16.67 -12.65 -10.45
N THR A 224 -17.46 -12.60 -11.52
CA THR A 224 -17.31 -11.59 -12.58
C THR A 224 -17.80 -10.21 -12.15
N LEU A 225 -18.29 -10.07 -10.91
CA LEU A 225 -18.88 -8.85 -10.35
C LEU A 225 -20.00 -8.26 -11.22
N ASN A 226 -20.70 -9.12 -11.97
CA ASN A 226 -21.72 -8.71 -12.94
C ASN A 226 -21.18 -7.67 -13.96
N GLY A 227 -19.93 -7.82 -14.38
CA GLY A 227 -19.25 -6.90 -15.31
C GLY A 227 -18.82 -5.57 -14.70
N SER A 228 -19.00 -5.37 -13.38
CA SER A 228 -18.42 -4.23 -12.67
C SER A 228 -16.99 -4.54 -12.24
N ASN A 229 -16.34 -3.56 -11.63
CA ASN A 229 -14.92 -3.58 -11.28
C ASN A 229 -14.66 -3.41 -9.78
N TYR A 230 -15.67 -3.52 -8.91
CA TYR A 230 -15.53 -3.21 -7.49
C TYR A 230 -16.14 -4.26 -6.57
N LEU A 231 -15.56 -4.40 -5.39
CA LEU A 231 -16.11 -5.17 -4.27
C LEU A 231 -15.58 -4.62 -2.95
N SER A 232 -16.22 -4.97 -1.84
CA SER A 232 -15.66 -4.71 -0.51
C SER A 232 -15.76 -5.93 0.40
N ILE A 233 -14.81 -6.04 1.32
CA ILE A 233 -14.82 -7.02 2.39
C ILE A 233 -14.99 -6.28 3.70
N ALA A 234 -15.83 -6.79 4.61
CA ALA A 234 -15.92 -6.25 5.97
C ALA A 234 -15.78 -7.33 7.02
N LEU A 235 -15.11 -7.01 8.14
CA LEU A 235 -15.20 -7.78 9.37
C LEU A 235 -16.54 -7.47 10.04
N LEU A 236 -17.32 -8.52 10.32
CA LEU A 236 -18.61 -8.39 10.98
C LEU A 236 -18.50 -8.78 12.46
N PRO A 237 -19.22 -8.08 13.36
CA PRO A 237 -19.23 -8.41 14.78
C PRO A 237 -19.95 -9.74 15.11
N ASP A 238 -20.84 -10.20 14.23
CA ASP A 238 -21.60 -11.44 14.36
C ASP A 238 -22.05 -11.97 12.98
N ASN A 239 -22.74 -13.11 12.96
CA ASN A 239 -23.31 -13.74 11.77
C ASN A 239 -24.82 -13.52 11.62
N GLN A 240 -25.36 -12.38 12.10
CA GLN A 240 -26.78 -12.08 12.00
C GLN A 240 -27.12 -11.39 10.67
N THR A 241 -28.28 -11.70 10.10
CA THR A 241 -28.78 -11.08 8.88
C THR A 241 -28.89 -9.55 9.01
N ALA A 242 -29.37 -9.06 10.16
CA ALA A 242 -29.47 -7.62 10.41
C ALA A 242 -28.11 -6.91 10.35
N THR A 243 -27.04 -7.57 10.81
CA THR A 243 -25.67 -7.03 10.79
C THR A 243 -25.14 -6.94 9.36
N ILE A 244 -25.22 -8.03 8.57
CA ILE A 244 -24.74 -7.98 7.19
C ILE A 244 -25.56 -7.03 6.31
N ASP A 245 -26.87 -6.92 6.56
CA ASP A 245 -27.72 -5.96 5.84
C ASP A 245 -27.37 -4.51 6.19
N LEU A 246 -27.02 -4.22 7.46
CA LEU A 246 -26.50 -2.91 7.86
C LEU A 246 -25.18 -2.62 7.15
N PHE A 247 -24.24 -3.56 7.16
CA PHE A 247 -22.95 -3.39 6.51
C PHE A 247 -23.09 -3.22 4.99
N ARG A 248 -24.02 -3.94 4.35
CA ARG A 248 -24.29 -3.81 2.91
C ARG A 248 -24.70 -2.39 2.52
N LYS A 249 -25.42 -1.66 3.39
CA LYS A 249 -25.82 -0.26 3.11
C LYS A 249 -24.62 0.67 2.93
N HIS A 250 -23.48 0.34 3.53
CA HIS A 250 -22.26 1.16 3.48
C HIS A 250 -21.14 0.51 2.64
N ALA A 251 -21.33 -0.73 2.20
CA ALA A 251 -20.31 -1.53 1.50
C ALA A 251 -19.86 -0.95 0.14
N TYR A 252 -20.61 0.00 -0.40
CA TYR A 252 -20.34 0.64 -1.69
C TYR A 252 -19.91 2.11 -1.55
N ALA A 253 -19.82 2.62 -0.31
CA ALA A 253 -19.33 3.96 -0.01
C ALA A 253 -17.81 3.90 0.20
N PHE A 254 -17.07 3.82 -0.90
CA PHE A 254 -15.62 3.70 -0.89
C PHE A 254 -15.02 4.98 -0.28
N VAL A 255 -14.14 4.81 0.71
CA VAL A 255 -13.41 5.93 1.31
C VAL A 255 -12.33 6.36 0.34
N THR A 256 -12.45 7.56 -0.23
CA THR A 256 -11.50 8.13 -1.18
C THR A 256 -10.56 9.15 -0.55
N ASP A 257 -10.87 9.63 0.65
CA ASP A 257 -10.08 10.60 1.40
C ASP A 257 -10.37 10.49 2.91
N SER A 258 -9.41 10.88 3.74
CA SER A 258 -9.56 10.99 5.19
C SER A 258 -8.73 12.14 5.75
N THR A 259 -9.33 12.99 6.59
CA THR A 259 -8.69 14.21 7.12
C THR A 259 -8.99 14.44 8.60
N VAL A 260 -7.96 14.68 9.41
CA VAL A 260 -8.08 15.10 10.81
C VAL A 260 -8.00 16.61 10.84
N ASP A 261 -9.13 17.25 11.10
CA ASP A 261 -9.15 18.67 11.43
C ASP A 261 -9.14 18.85 12.94
N TRP A 262 -8.51 19.91 13.44
CA TRP A 262 -8.58 20.23 14.85
C TRP A 262 -8.61 21.73 15.10
N VAL A 263 -9.23 22.11 16.22
CA VAL A 263 -9.29 23.50 16.70
C VAL A 263 -8.87 23.53 18.15
N TYR A 264 -7.91 24.41 18.46
CA TYR A 264 -7.51 24.70 19.83
C TYR A 264 -8.25 25.92 20.36
N ASP A 265 -9.03 25.71 21.41
CA ASP A 265 -9.66 26.75 22.23
C ASP A 265 -8.72 27.10 23.39
N GLU A 266 -7.98 28.20 23.22
CA GLU A 266 -6.99 28.66 24.21
C GLU A 266 -7.63 29.07 25.54
N ALA A 267 -8.83 29.66 25.52
CA ALA A 267 -9.50 30.12 26.73
C ALA A 267 -9.87 28.95 27.65
N ASN A 268 -10.17 27.79 27.06
CA ASN A 268 -10.57 26.58 27.78
C ASN A 268 -9.47 25.49 27.82
N ALA A 269 -8.30 25.75 27.22
CA ALA A 269 -7.22 24.77 27.04
C ALA A 269 -7.71 23.43 26.42
N MET A 270 -8.62 23.52 25.43
CA MET A 270 -9.27 22.36 24.83
C MET A 270 -8.89 22.22 23.36
N VAL A 271 -8.59 20.99 22.93
CA VAL A 271 -8.48 20.63 21.51
C VAL A 271 -9.71 19.84 21.11
N GLN A 272 -10.40 20.27 20.07
CA GLN A 272 -11.45 19.50 19.41
C GLN A 272 -10.89 18.93 18.11
N THR A 273 -11.25 17.69 17.82
CA THR A 273 -10.82 16.92 16.65
C THR A 273 -12.06 16.30 16.02
#